data_AF-A0A1A8DQL5-F1
#
_entry.id   AF-A0A1A8DQL5-F1
#
_cell.length_a   1.000
_cell.length_b   1.000
_cell.length_c   1.000
_cell.angle_alpha   90.00
_cell.angle_beta   90.00
_cell.angle_gamma   90.00
#
_symmetry.space_group_name_H-M   'P 1'
#
loop_
_entity.id
_entity.type
_entity.pdbx_description
1 polymer ?
#
loop_
_entity_poly.entity_id
_entity_poly.type
_entity_poly.pdbx_seq_one_letter_code
_entity_poly.pdbx_strand_id
1 'polypeptide(L)'
;NIWQGRGQYGDKSIIRQAEEFLQASRQQPVQYQNPHIIFAFYNGVSCPMADHLRDMGLSVRGDIVAVSSVETSEQEMAGGDEDDAEANKEAEEKDEEATAGLTLVERGTVVAHLAFPSQLQVEKCNRVNLDITTLITYVSSLSHGRCHFTFREPVLTEQAAQERRQQILPQLDAFMEGKQLFACRAAVHDFQVILETLGGPGEKERAQKLLARLHLVDDQPSERTLRLTPSAKVNRRSLMIFGSGDSLRAITMTANNRFVRAAANQGVRFSVFIHQPRALTEGKEWRATPI
;
A
#
# COMPACT_ATOMS: atom_id res chain seq x y z
N ASN A 1 -6.13 -36.67 -8.51
CA ASN A 1 -6.03 -35.21 -8.77
C ASN A 1 -6.20 -34.38 -7.50
N ILE A 2 -5.18 -34.35 -6.63
CA ILE A 2 -5.25 -33.62 -5.34
C ILE A 2 -5.14 -32.10 -5.57
N TRP A 3 -4.45 -31.65 -6.62
CA TRP A 3 -4.35 -30.22 -6.99
C TRP A 3 -5.59 -29.63 -7.68
N GLN A 4 -6.49 -30.46 -8.21
CA GLN A 4 -7.80 -30.02 -8.74
C GLN A 4 -8.84 -29.82 -7.63
N GLY A 5 -8.44 -29.89 -6.36
CA GLY A 5 -9.37 -29.76 -5.23
C GLY A 5 -10.06 -31.06 -4.81
N ARG A 6 -9.54 -32.24 -5.20
CA ARG A 6 -9.94 -33.52 -4.58
C ARG A 6 -9.25 -33.69 -3.20
N GLY A 7 -9.45 -32.72 -2.32
CA GLY A 7 -9.06 -32.78 -0.90
C GLY A 7 -10.18 -33.37 -0.03
N GLN A 8 -9.89 -33.68 1.22
CA GLN A 8 -10.93 -34.10 2.16
C GLN A 8 -11.87 -32.93 2.47
N TYR A 9 -13.08 -33.22 2.95
CA TYR A 9 -14.06 -32.20 3.33
C TYR A 9 -13.44 -31.20 4.33
N GLY A 10 -13.19 -29.97 3.88
CA GLY A 10 -12.49 -28.92 4.66
C GLY A 10 -11.19 -28.40 4.04
N ASP A 11 -10.60 -29.13 3.08
CA ASP A 11 -9.36 -28.72 2.41
C ASP A 11 -9.64 -27.66 1.34
N LYS A 12 -9.13 -26.43 1.55
CA LYS A 12 -9.13 -25.40 0.51
C LYS A 12 -8.02 -25.66 -0.49
N SER A 13 -8.34 -25.69 -1.78
CA SER A 13 -7.32 -25.74 -2.83
C SER A 13 -6.38 -24.54 -2.73
N ILE A 14 -5.13 -24.71 -3.18
CA ILE A 14 -4.13 -23.64 -3.23
C ILE A 14 -4.67 -22.44 -4.02
N ILE A 15 -5.43 -22.70 -5.09
CA ILE A 15 -6.08 -21.67 -5.91
C ILE A 15 -7.11 -20.88 -5.11
N ARG A 16 -7.98 -21.56 -4.37
CA ARG A 16 -8.96 -20.88 -3.50
C ARG A 16 -8.28 -20.05 -2.41
N GLN A 17 -7.18 -20.54 -1.83
CA GLN A 17 -6.40 -19.77 -0.87
C GLN A 17 -5.77 -18.53 -1.53
N ALA A 18 -5.24 -18.67 -2.74
CA ALA A 18 -4.70 -17.57 -3.55
C ALA A 18 -5.76 -16.50 -3.83
N GLU A 19 -6.97 -16.89 -4.22
CA GLU A 19 -8.11 -15.98 -4.41
C GLU A 19 -8.45 -15.22 -3.12
N GLU A 20 -8.52 -15.92 -1.99
CA GLU A 20 -8.79 -15.32 -0.68
C GLU A 20 -7.72 -14.30 -0.28
N PHE A 21 -6.44 -14.61 -0.49
CA PHE A 21 -5.37 -13.65 -0.23
C PHE A 21 -5.45 -12.43 -1.16
N LEU A 22 -5.68 -12.62 -2.46
CA LEU A 22 -5.86 -11.52 -3.42
C LEU A 22 -7.04 -10.63 -3.03
N GLN A 23 -8.14 -11.23 -2.58
CA GLN A 23 -9.30 -10.50 -2.08
C GLN A 23 -8.95 -9.70 -0.81
N ALA A 24 -8.26 -10.31 0.16
CA ALA A 24 -7.82 -9.63 1.36
C ALA A 24 -6.85 -8.47 1.07
N SER A 25 -5.93 -8.66 0.11
CA SER A 25 -4.99 -7.62 -0.34
C SER A 25 -5.73 -6.37 -0.86
N ARG A 26 -6.84 -6.56 -1.60
CA ARG A 26 -7.67 -5.44 -2.11
C ARG A 26 -8.43 -4.72 -1.00
N GLN A 27 -8.71 -5.39 0.13
CA GLN A 27 -9.48 -4.80 1.24
C GLN A 27 -8.62 -3.92 2.15
N GLN A 28 -7.32 -4.17 2.24
CA GLN A 28 -6.38 -3.40 3.07
C GLN A 28 -5.15 -2.92 2.27
N PRO A 29 -5.31 -1.92 1.39
CA PRO A 29 -4.18 -1.32 0.69
C PRO A 29 -3.20 -0.65 1.68
N VAL A 30 -1.91 -0.84 1.45
CA VAL A 30 -0.83 -0.14 2.16
C VAL A 30 -0.32 0.99 1.27
N GLN A 31 -0.41 2.24 1.74
CA GLN A 31 0.00 3.40 0.94
C GLN A 31 -0.67 3.46 -0.45
N TYR A 32 -1.95 3.11 -0.49
CA TYR A 32 -2.76 3.04 -1.71
C TYR A 32 -2.36 1.97 -2.73
N GLN A 33 -1.50 1.03 -2.32
CA GLN A 33 -1.11 -0.13 -3.12
C GLN A 33 -1.54 -1.42 -2.46
N ASN A 34 -1.96 -2.38 -3.28
CA ASN A 34 -2.37 -3.69 -2.79
C ASN A 34 -1.12 -4.47 -2.38
N PRO A 35 -1.07 -5.08 -1.18
CA PRO A 35 0.01 -5.98 -0.80
C PRO A 35 0.24 -7.05 -1.87
N HIS A 36 1.47 -7.13 -2.37
CA HIS A 36 1.86 -8.17 -3.32
C HIS A 36 2.04 -9.51 -2.59
N ILE A 37 1.41 -10.56 -3.09
CA ILE A 37 1.36 -11.87 -2.44
C ILE A 37 2.35 -12.83 -3.10
N ILE A 38 3.03 -13.61 -2.26
CA ILE A 38 4.04 -14.57 -2.69
C ILE A 38 3.68 -15.93 -2.11
N PHE A 39 3.58 -16.93 -2.98
CA PHE A 39 3.44 -18.32 -2.59
C PHE A 39 4.80 -19.00 -2.61
N ALA A 40 5.20 -19.54 -1.46
CA ALA A 40 6.49 -20.18 -1.25
C ALA A 40 6.32 -21.71 -1.09
N PHE A 41 6.85 -22.49 -2.03
CA PHE A 41 6.75 -23.95 -2.04
C PHE A 41 8.09 -24.59 -1.69
N TYR A 42 8.17 -25.21 -0.51
CA TYR A 42 9.39 -25.87 -0.02
C TYR A 42 9.59 -27.29 -0.56
N ASN A 43 8.54 -27.93 -1.05
CA ASN A 43 8.56 -29.31 -1.57
C ASN A 43 8.28 -29.38 -3.09
N GLY A 44 8.54 -28.27 -3.78
CA GLY A 44 8.23 -28.09 -5.18
C GLY A 44 6.74 -27.89 -5.48
N VAL A 45 6.46 -27.33 -6.65
CA VAL A 45 5.12 -27.08 -7.20
C VAL A 45 5.09 -27.52 -8.66
N SER A 46 4.00 -28.11 -9.12
CA SER A 46 3.90 -28.51 -10.53
C SER A 46 3.90 -27.29 -11.45
N CYS A 47 4.50 -27.41 -12.64
CA CYS A 47 4.54 -26.31 -13.62
C CYS A 47 3.16 -25.71 -13.92
N PRO A 48 2.10 -26.51 -14.19
CA PRO A 48 0.77 -25.95 -14.45
C PRO A 48 0.20 -25.16 -13.27
N MET A 49 0.50 -25.57 -12.04
CA MET A 49 0.06 -24.84 -10.84
C MET A 49 0.84 -23.55 -10.65
N ALA A 50 2.16 -23.57 -10.88
CA ALA A 50 2.99 -22.38 -10.81
C ALA A 50 2.58 -21.33 -11.85
N ASP A 51 2.29 -21.77 -13.08
CA ASP A 51 1.84 -20.91 -14.16
C ASP A 51 0.46 -20.34 -13.87
N HIS A 52 -0.48 -21.17 -13.39
CA HIS A 52 -1.80 -20.69 -13.01
C HIS A 52 -1.76 -19.64 -11.90
N LEU A 53 -0.91 -19.81 -10.87
CA LEU A 53 -0.71 -18.81 -9.83
C LEU A 53 -0.09 -17.51 -10.38
N ARG A 54 0.83 -17.59 -11.34
CA ARG A 54 1.40 -16.40 -12.00
C ARG A 54 0.37 -15.67 -12.84
N ASP A 55 -0.49 -16.38 -13.56
CA ASP A 55 -1.57 -15.80 -14.35
C ASP A 55 -2.57 -15.04 -13.48
N MET A 56 -2.75 -15.47 -12.22
CA MET A 56 -3.52 -14.74 -11.20
C MET A 56 -2.82 -13.47 -10.67
N GLY A 57 -1.58 -13.20 -11.08
CA GLY A 57 -0.77 -12.07 -10.61
C GLY A 57 0.01 -12.32 -9.32
N LEU A 58 0.24 -13.58 -8.96
CA LEU A 58 1.00 -13.97 -7.76
C LEU A 58 2.46 -14.28 -8.12
N SER A 59 3.37 -13.99 -7.21
CA SER A 59 4.74 -14.50 -7.33
C SER A 59 4.84 -15.89 -6.69
N VAL A 60 5.46 -16.81 -7.42
CA VAL A 60 5.76 -18.15 -6.93
C VAL A 60 7.25 -18.26 -6.60
N ARG A 61 7.59 -18.94 -5.50
CA ARG A 61 8.96 -19.24 -5.07
C ARG A 61 9.08 -20.73 -4.75
N GLY A 62 10.27 -21.30 -4.93
CA GLY A 62 10.53 -22.73 -4.79
C GLY A 62 10.77 -23.45 -6.12
N ASP A 63 10.89 -24.77 -6.04
CA ASP A 63 11.20 -25.62 -7.18
C ASP A 63 9.94 -25.86 -8.03
N ILE A 64 10.04 -25.71 -9.35
CA ILE A 64 8.97 -26.05 -10.28
C ILE A 64 9.24 -27.42 -10.86
N VAL A 65 8.27 -28.30 -10.79
CA VAL A 65 8.39 -29.73 -11.11
C VAL A 65 7.55 -30.06 -12.34
N ALA A 66 8.06 -30.93 -13.21
CA ALA A 66 7.36 -31.38 -14.41
C ALA A 66 6.15 -32.27 -14.08
N VAL A 67 5.19 -32.34 -15.01
CA VAL A 67 4.04 -33.24 -14.95
C VAL A 67 3.99 -34.03 -16.24
N SER A 68 3.91 -35.36 -16.15
CA SER A 68 3.67 -36.26 -17.29
C SER A 68 2.22 -36.76 -17.27
N SER A 69 1.61 -36.88 -18.44
CA SER A 69 0.31 -37.54 -18.63
C SER A 69 0.53 -39.03 -18.83
N VAL A 70 -0.02 -39.85 -17.94
CA VAL A 70 -0.02 -41.30 -18.12
C VAL A 70 -1.24 -41.64 -18.98
N GLU A 71 -0.99 -41.97 -20.26
CA GLU A 71 -2.00 -42.63 -21.08
C GLU A 71 -2.19 -44.05 -20.51
N THR A 72 -3.35 -44.32 -19.93
CA THR A 72 -3.73 -45.69 -19.55
C THR A 72 -3.95 -46.48 -20.83
N SER A 73 -2.94 -47.25 -21.22
CA SER A 73 -3.09 -48.27 -22.25
C SER A 73 -4.04 -49.36 -21.72
N GLU A 74 -5.28 -49.38 -22.20
CA GLU A 74 -6.20 -50.50 -22.00
C GLU A 74 -5.64 -51.71 -22.77
N GLN A 75 -4.97 -52.62 -22.07
CA GLN A 75 -4.58 -53.92 -22.59
C GLN A 75 -5.60 -54.98 -22.15
N GLU A 76 -6.42 -55.36 -23.13
CA GLU A 76 -6.96 -56.69 -23.43
C GLU A 76 -7.09 -57.72 -22.29
N MET A 77 -8.35 -58.08 -21.98
CA MET A 77 -8.72 -59.45 -21.60
C MET A 77 -9.96 -59.85 -22.41
N ALA A 78 -9.72 -60.50 -23.54
CA ALA A 78 -10.73 -61.19 -24.35
C ALA A 78 -10.93 -62.63 -23.84
N GLY A 79 -12.19 -63.06 -23.78
CA GLY A 79 -12.67 -64.43 -23.54
C GLY A 79 -14.07 -64.38 -22.94
N GLY A 80 -15.16 -64.54 -23.72
CA GLY A 80 -15.80 -65.83 -24.05
C GLY A 80 -16.52 -66.36 -22.79
N ASP A 81 -17.85 -66.43 -22.67
CA ASP A 81 -18.87 -67.02 -23.55
C ASP A 81 -20.29 -66.45 -23.27
N GLU A 82 -21.18 -66.81 -24.19
CA GLU A 82 -22.61 -66.51 -24.37
C GLU A 82 -23.54 -67.01 -23.23
N ASP A 83 -24.62 -66.27 -22.94
CA ASP A 83 -26.02 -66.75 -23.08
C ASP A 83 -27.08 -65.78 -22.49
N ASP A 84 -28.09 -65.52 -23.33
CA ASP A 84 -29.52 -65.18 -23.10
C ASP A 84 -30.00 -64.31 -21.92
N ALA A 85 -30.65 -63.18 -22.25
CA ALA A 85 -32.13 -63.00 -22.19
C ALA A 85 -32.59 -61.52 -22.01
N GLU A 86 -33.45 -61.10 -22.92
CA GLU A 86 -34.63 -60.22 -22.77
C GLU A 86 -34.54 -58.90 -21.95
N ALA A 87 -34.49 -57.82 -22.73
CA ALA A 87 -35.17 -56.52 -22.58
C ALA A 87 -35.83 -56.15 -21.23
N ASN A 88 -35.31 -55.10 -20.59
CA ASN A 88 -36.15 -54.01 -20.11
C ASN A 88 -35.41 -52.66 -20.22
N LYS A 89 -36.03 -51.70 -20.92
CA LYS A 89 -35.52 -50.34 -21.13
C LYS A 89 -36.15 -49.41 -20.09
N GLU A 90 -35.37 -48.90 -19.16
CA GLU A 90 -35.64 -47.61 -18.53
C GLU A 90 -34.34 -46.79 -18.49
N ALA A 91 -34.46 -45.54 -18.91
CA ALA A 91 -33.36 -44.67 -19.29
C ALA A 91 -32.72 -44.00 -18.07
N GLU A 92 -31.44 -44.27 -17.85
CA GLU A 92 -30.57 -43.43 -17.01
C GLU A 92 -29.75 -42.50 -17.91
N GLU A 93 -29.84 -41.21 -17.62
CA GLU A 93 -29.07 -40.14 -18.26
C GLU A 93 -27.57 -40.41 -18.08
N LYS A 94 -26.86 -40.57 -19.20
CA LYS A 94 -25.40 -40.67 -19.22
C LYS A 94 -24.82 -39.28 -19.01
N ASP A 95 -24.29 -39.03 -17.82
CA ASP A 95 -23.25 -38.01 -17.64
C ASP A 95 -22.03 -38.43 -18.47
N GLU A 96 -21.69 -37.64 -19.49
CA GLU A 96 -20.44 -37.75 -20.24
C GLU A 96 -19.28 -37.31 -19.33
N GLU A 97 -18.85 -38.20 -18.43
CA GLU A 97 -17.64 -37.99 -17.63
C GLU A 97 -16.41 -38.26 -18.52
N ALA A 98 -15.86 -37.19 -19.09
CA ALA A 98 -14.60 -37.23 -19.82
C ALA A 98 -13.52 -37.92 -18.98
N THR A 99 -12.97 -39.02 -19.49
CA THR A 99 -11.85 -39.78 -18.93
C THR A 99 -10.59 -38.92 -18.86
N ALA A 100 -10.49 -38.09 -17.82
CA ALA A 100 -9.32 -37.26 -17.56
C ALA A 100 -8.16 -38.15 -17.08
N GLY A 101 -7.20 -38.40 -17.98
CA GLY A 101 -5.99 -39.19 -17.71
C GLY A 101 -5.27 -38.79 -16.42
N LEU A 102 -4.70 -39.79 -15.74
CA LEU A 102 -3.93 -39.60 -14.51
C LEU A 102 -2.64 -38.82 -14.83
N THR A 103 -2.49 -37.64 -14.24
CA THR A 103 -1.28 -36.82 -14.35
C THR A 103 -0.36 -37.09 -13.16
N LEU A 104 0.93 -37.33 -13.40
CA LEU A 104 1.91 -37.72 -12.39
C LEU A 104 2.97 -36.62 -12.24
N VAL A 105 3.23 -36.20 -11.00
CA VAL A 105 4.23 -35.15 -10.69
C VAL A 105 5.61 -35.79 -10.55
N GLU A 106 6.53 -35.46 -11.44
CA GLU A 106 7.88 -36.01 -11.46
C GLU A 106 8.82 -35.25 -10.53
N ARG A 107 8.75 -35.51 -9.22
CA ARG A 107 9.51 -34.78 -8.19
C ARG A 107 11.03 -34.73 -8.40
N GLY A 108 11.60 -35.64 -9.19
CA GLY A 108 13.02 -35.64 -9.56
C GLY A 108 13.38 -34.72 -10.73
N THR A 109 12.40 -34.24 -11.49
CA THR A 109 12.58 -33.42 -12.70
C THR A 109 12.23 -31.97 -12.39
N VAL A 110 13.18 -31.23 -11.82
CA VAL A 110 13.02 -29.78 -11.56
C VAL A 110 13.22 -29.00 -12.85
N VAL A 111 12.16 -28.33 -13.30
CA VAL A 111 12.10 -27.52 -14.52
C VAL A 111 12.66 -26.11 -14.28
N ALA A 112 12.52 -25.59 -13.05
CA ALA A 112 13.11 -24.31 -12.66
C ALA A 112 13.29 -24.22 -11.14
N HIS A 113 14.34 -23.53 -10.69
CA HIS A 113 14.55 -23.18 -9.30
C HIS A 113 14.28 -21.69 -9.09
N LEU A 114 13.21 -21.33 -8.39
CA LEU A 114 12.95 -19.94 -8.01
C LEU A 114 13.54 -19.68 -6.62
N ALA A 115 14.81 -19.25 -6.60
CA ALA A 115 15.59 -19.05 -5.39
C ALA A 115 14.88 -18.19 -4.33
N PHE A 116 15.03 -18.58 -3.07
CA PHE A 116 14.87 -17.73 -1.89
C PHE A 116 16.25 -17.14 -1.54
N PRO A 117 16.47 -15.82 -1.35
CA PRO A 117 15.68 -14.63 -1.66
C PRO A 117 16.41 -13.68 -2.67
N SER A 118 15.76 -12.62 -3.11
CA SER A 118 16.44 -11.32 -3.33
C SER A 118 15.38 -10.21 -3.33
N GLN A 119 15.70 -9.13 -2.60
CA GLN A 119 14.89 -7.93 -2.32
C GLN A 119 13.58 -7.81 -3.11
N LEU A 120 12.46 -7.93 -2.40
CA LEU A 120 11.16 -7.60 -2.95
C LEU A 120 11.14 -6.11 -3.30
N GLN A 121 11.02 -5.82 -4.58
CA GLN A 121 10.64 -4.51 -5.09
C GLN A 121 9.17 -4.29 -4.69
N VAL A 122 8.95 -3.88 -3.45
CA VAL A 122 7.65 -3.37 -3.03
C VAL A 122 7.49 -2.05 -3.78
N GLU A 123 6.56 -2.00 -4.72
CA GLU A 123 6.17 -0.74 -5.33
C GLU A 123 5.85 0.24 -4.20
N LYS A 124 6.49 1.40 -4.21
CA LYS A 124 6.27 2.44 -3.21
C LYS A 124 5.36 3.48 -3.82
N CYS A 125 4.47 4.05 -3.01
CA CYS A 125 3.71 5.20 -3.47
C CYS A 125 4.68 6.37 -3.73
N ASN A 126 4.68 6.85 -4.97
CA ASN A 126 5.55 7.93 -5.43
C ASN A 126 4.85 9.29 -5.42
N ARG A 127 3.65 9.38 -4.84
CA ARG A 127 2.88 10.62 -4.74
C ARG A 127 2.76 11.05 -3.29
N VAL A 128 3.01 12.32 -3.04
CA VAL A 128 2.94 12.91 -1.71
C VAL A 128 2.07 14.14 -1.74
N ASN A 129 1.15 14.25 -0.80
CA ASN A 129 0.34 15.44 -0.58
C ASN A 129 0.84 16.18 0.66
N LEU A 130 1.22 17.45 0.52
CA LEU A 130 1.77 18.24 1.62
C LEU A 130 0.65 18.98 2.34
N ASP A 131 0.46 18.68 3.63
CA ASP A 131 -0.38 19.47 4.52
C ASP A 131 0.27 20.83 4.85
N ILE A 132 -0.54 21.78 5.29
CA ILE A 132 -0.08 23.12 5.74
C ILE A 132 1.01 22.98 6.80
N THR A 133 0.84 22.04 7.74
CA THR A 133 1.82 21.82 8.80
C THR A 133 3.18 21.35 8.28
N THR A 134 3.19 20.59 7.18
CA THR A 134 4.41 20.18 6.47
C THR A 134 5.00 21.35 5.71
N LEU A 135 4.19 22.12 4.98
CA LEU A 135 4.66 23.33 4.27
C LEU A 135 5.35 24.30 5.24
N ILE A 136 4.73 24.57 6.39
CA ILE A 136 5.30 25.43 7.45
C ILE A 136 6.59 24.84 8.00
N THR A 137 6.57 23.56 8.39
CA THR A 137 7.73 22.91 8.99
C THR A 137 8.90 22.89 8.00
N TYR A 138 8.64 22.59 6.73
CA TYR A 138 9.68 22.50 5.72
C TYR A 138 10.38 23.83 5.49
N VAL A 139 9.70 24.98 5.62
CA VAL A 139 10.30 26.30 5.35
C VAL A 139 10.73 27.05 6.61
N SER A 140 10.32 26.58 7.80
CA SER A 140 10.63 27.20 9.10
C SER A 140 12.11 27.50 9.26
N SER A 141 12.44 28.66 9.84
CA SER A 141 13.81 28.98 10.20
C SER A 141 14.40 28.01 11.23
N LEU A 142 13.58 27.44 12.12
CA LEU A 142 14.03 26.38 13.04
C LEU A 142 14.65 25.23 12.26
N SER A 143 13.94 24.72 11.25
CA SER A 143 14.37 23.60 10.40
C SER A 143 15.61 23.88 9.55
N HIS A 144 16.04 25.15 9.49
CA HIS A 144 17.23 25.60 8.76
C HIS A 144 18.31 26.12 9.69
N GLY A 145 18.41 25.54 10.89
CA GLY A 145 19.51 25.79 11.82
C GLY A 145 19.33 27.00 12.73
N ARG A 146 18.25 27.79 12.59
CA ARG A 146 17.91 28.91 13.51
C ARG A 146 17.23 28.41 14.79
N CYS A 147 17.74 27.33 15.37
CA CYS A 147 17.19 26.70 16.56
C CYS A 147 17.99 27.00 17.84
N HIS A 148 18.96 27.91 17.82
CA HIS A 148 19.78 28.28 19.00
C HIS A 148 19.25 29.56 19.70
N PHE A 149 17.94 29.59 19.91
CA PHE A 149 17.26 30.70 20.57
C PHE A 149 16.30 30.21 21.65
N THR A 150 16.13 31.05 22.68
CA THR A 150 15.03 31.00 23.63
C THR A 150 14.01 32.06 23.23
N PHE A 151 12.81 31.63 22.84
CA PHE A 151 11.71 32.50 22.46
C PHE A 151 10.86 32.86 23.67
N ARG A 152 10.08 33.95 23.57
CA ARG A 152 9.12 34.33 24.62
C ARG A 152 8.01 33.31 24.77
N GLU A 153 7.60 32.68 23.67
CA GLU A 153 6.61 31.63 23.65
C GLU A 153 7.26 30.28 24.00
N PRO A 154 6.87 29.63 25.12
CA PRO A 154 7.49 28.38 25.57
C PRO A 154 7.45 27.26 24.51
N VAL A 155 6.37 27.20 23.73
CA VAL A 155 6.19 26.20 22.67
C VAL A 155 7.25 26.35 21.56
N LEU A 156 7.67 27.57 21.23
CA LEU A 156 8.70 27.81 20.22
C LEU A 156 10.08 27.40 20.75
N THR A 157 10.36 27.71 22.02
CA THR A 157 11.58 27.24 22.70
C THR A 157 11.65 25.72 22.77
N GLU A 158 10.53 25.06 23.03
CA GLU A 158 10.45 23.59 23.01
C GLU A 158 10.73 23.04 21.60
N GLN A 159 10.11 23.59 20.56
CA GLN A 159 10.36 23.17 19.18
C GLN A 159 11.81 23.41 18.74
N ALA A 160 12.43 24.51 19.16
CA ALA A 160 13.85 24.77 18.92
C ALA A 160 14.73 23.73 19.62
N ALA A 161 14.41 23.37 20.87
CA ALA A 161 15.11 22.31 21.59
C ALA A 161 14.94 20.94 20.93
N GLN A 162 13.74 20.63 20.41
CA GLN A 162 13.49 19.42 19.63
C GLN A 162 14.34 19.38 18.36
N GLU A 163 14.46 20.50 17.63
CA GLU A 163 15.26 20.58 16.41
C GLU A 163 16.76 20.36 16.68
N ARG A 164 17.28 20.88 17.79
CA ARG A 164 18.67 20.62 18.22
C ARG A 164 18.92 19.15 18.55
N ARG A 165 17.91 18.42 19.04
CA ARG A 165 18.01 16.99 19.34
C ARG A 165 17.88 16.12 18.09
N GLN A 166 16.97 16.50 17.21
CA GLN A 166 16.67 15.75 16.00
C GLN A 166 16.21 16.71 14.90
N GLN A 167 17.09 16.89 13.91
CA GLN A 167 16.80 17.72 12.75
C GLN A 167 15.67 17.12 11.93
N ILE A 168 14.71 17.96 11.56
CA ILE A 168 13.53 17.50 10.83
C ILE A 168 13.75 17.46 9.32
N LEU A 169 14.53 18.40 8.78
CA LEU A 169 14.68 18.60 7.34
C LEU A 169 15.21 17.34 6.61
N PRO A 170 16.28 16.65 7.09
CA PRO A 170 16.76 15.44 6.44
C PRO A 170 15.72 14.32 6.37
N GLN A 171 14.83 14.23 7.37
CA GLN A 171 13.75 13.23 7.37
C GLN A 171 12.67 13.55 6.34
N LEU A 172 12.33 14.84 6.19
CA LEU A 172 11.37 15.30 5.19
C LEU A 172 11.93 15.09 3.77
N ASP A 173 13.19 15.47 3.55
CA ASP A 173 13.85 15.32 2.24
C ASP A 173 13.98 13.84 1.86
N ALA A 174 14.44 12.97 2.77
CA ALA A 174 14.54 11.54 2.51
C ALA A 174 13.18 10.90 2.16
N PHE A 175 12.09 11.38 2.77
CA PHE A 175 10.76 10.88 2.43
C PHE A 175 10.27 11.40 1.08
N MET A 176 10.58 12.65 0.73
CA MET A 176 10.17 13.28 -0.53
C MET A 176 11.04 12.91 -1.73
N GLU A 177 12.22 12.34 -1.51
CA GLU A 177 13.17 11.98 -2.55
C GLU A 177 12.54 11.04 -3.60
N GLY A 178 12.67 11.42 -4.87
CA GLY A 178 12.13 10.67 -6.01
C GLY A 178 10.59 10.69 -6.13
N LYS A 179 9.87 11.48 -5.32
CA LYS A 179 8.41 11.54 -5.32
C LYS A 179 7.88 12.79 -6.01
N GLN A 180 6.68 12.67 -6.56
CA GLN A 180 5.88 13.78 -7.04
C GLN A 180 5.19 14.46 -5.85
N LEU A 181 5.38 15.76 -5.73
CA LEU A 181 4.88 16.55 -4.61
C LEU A 181 3.63 17.33 -5.03
N PHE A 182 2.55 17.16 -4.30
CA PHE A 182 1.25 17.79 -4.53
C PHE A 182 0.85 18.62 -3.32
N ALA A 183 0.06 19.65 -3.56
CA ALA A 183 -0.70 20.33 -2.51
C ALA A 183 -2.01 20.84 -3.11
N CYS A 184 -3.11 20.67 -2.37
CA CYS A 184 -4.40 21.21 -2.76
C CYS A 184 -4.46 22.73 -2.58
N ARG A 185 -5.38 23.40 -3.29
CA ARG A 185 -5.54 24.87 -3.22
C ARG A 185 -5.80 25.35 -1.81
N ALA A 186 -6.66 24.67 -1.06
CA ALA A 186 -6.93 25.03 0.34
C ALA A 186 -5.66 25.01 1.21
N ALA A 187 -4.78 24.02 1.02
CA ALA A 187 -3.52 23.94 1.77
C ALA A 187 -2.57 25.10 1.42
N VAL A 188 -2.39 25.36 0.12
CA VAL A 188 -1.47 26.42 -0.34
C VAL A 188 -1.97 27.80 0.06
N HIS A 189 -3.27 28.06 -0.10
CA HIS A 189 -3.89 29.32 0.30
C HIS A 189 -3.69 29.59 1.80
N ASP A 190 -4.05 28.65 2.66
CA ASP A 190 -3.89 28.81 4.11
C ASP A 190 -2.43 28.94 4.54
N PHE A 191 -1.54 28.19 3.91
CA PHE A 191 -0.10 28.32 4.11
C PHE A 191 0.38 29.73 3.76
N GLN A 192 -0.03 30.27 2.61
CA GLN A 192 0.32 31.63 2.19
C GLN A 192 -0.20 32.69 3.17
N VAL A 193 -1.45 32.57 3.64
CA VAL A 193 -2.01 33.48 4.65
C VAL A 193 -1.17 33.49 5.93
N ILE A 194 -0.79 32.31 6.42
CA ILE A 194 0.06 32.17 7.62
C ILE A 194 1.45 32.77 7.38
N LEU A 195 2.05 32.47 6.23
CA LEU A 195 3.38 32.92 5.85
C LEU A 195 3.44 34.44 5.68
N GLU A 196 2.41 35.06 5.10
CA GLU A 196 2.35 36.52 4.98
C GLU A 196 2.19 37.22 6.33
N THR A 197 1.47 36.58 7.26
CA THR A 197 1.22 37.13 8.59
C THR A 197 2.43 36.98 9.52
N LEU A 198 3.15 35.85 9.45
CA LEU A 198 4.15 35.46 10.46
C LEU A 198 5.56 35.26 9.91
N GLY A 199 5.70 34.98 8.62
CA GLY A 199 6.96 34.57 8.00
C GLY A 199 7.96 35.70 7.85
N GLY A 200 9.23 35.43 8.15
CA GLY A 200 10.35 36.32 7.83
C GLY A 200 10.81 36.21 6.37
N PRO A 201 11.76 37.05 5.93
CA PRO A 201 12.22 37.07 4.55
C PRO A 201 12.85 35.74 4.10
N GLY A 202 13.63 35.06 4.94
CA GLY A 202 14.22 33.77 4.62
C GLY A 202 13.16 32.65 4.51
N GLU A 203 12.19 32.61 5.41
CA GLU A 203 11.04 31.69 5.35
C GLU A 203 10.22 31.90 4.08
N LYS A 204 9.99 33.16 3.68
CA LYS A 204 9.30 33.51 2.42
C LYS A 204 10.08 33.09 1.18
N GLU A 205 11.39 33.31 1.15
CA GLU A 205 12.25 32.88 0.04
C GLU A 205 12.21 31.35 -0.11
N ARG A 206 12.33 30.61 0.99
CA ARG A 206 12.24 29.14 0.99
C ARG A 206 10.87 28.65 0.57
N ALA A 207 9.81 29.33 0.98
CA ALA A 207 8.45 29.03 0.53
C ALA A 207 8.29 29.18 -0.98
N GLN A 208 8.84 30.23 -1.59
CA GLN A 208 8.81 30.40 -3.06
C GLN A 208 9.50 29.23 -3.76
N LYS A 209 10.68 28.82 -3.28
CA LYS A 209 11.42 27.67 -3.82
C LYS A 209 10.65 26.36 -3.66
N LEU A 210 9.98 26.14 -2.52
CA LEU A 210 9.16 24.97 -2.28
C LEU A 210 7.94 24.95 -3.21
N LEU A 211 7.17 26.04 -3.25
CA LEU A 211 5.95 26.14 -4.04
C LEU A 211 6.20 25.93 -5.53
N ALA A 212 7.35 26.39 -6.06
CA ALA A 212 7.75 26.17 -7.45
C ALA A 212 7.95 24.68 -7.81
N ARG A 213 8.18 23.81 -6.82
CA ARG A 213 8.33 22.36 -7.00
C ARG A 213 7.02 21.58 -6.87
N LEU A 214 5.95 22.22 -6.40
CA LEU A 214 4.68 21.54 -6.11
C LEU A 214 3.75 21.52 -7.32
N HIS A 215 3.09 20.39 -7.52
CA HIS A 215 1.91 20.29 -8.35
C HIS A 215 0.68 20.78 -7.57
N LEU A 216 0.25 22.01 -7.85
CA LEU A 216 -0.98 22.56 -7.30
C LEU A 216 -2.20 21.86 -7.95
N VAL A 217 -3.11 21.38 -7.11
CA VAL A 217 -4.32 20.65 -7.54
C VAL A 217 -5.58 21.24 -6.90
N ASP A 218 -6.72 21.05 -7.54
CA ASP A 218 -8.01 21.49 -7.02
C ASP A 218 -8.42 20.69 -5.77
N ASP A 219 -9.28 21.30 -4.95
CA ASP A 219 -9.80 20.66 -3.74
C ASP A 219 -10.85 19.60 -4.12
N GLN A 220 -10.45 18.33 -4.16
CA GLN A 220 -11.29 17.20 -4.56
C GLN A 220 -11.29 16.12 -3.47
N PRO A 221 -11.97 16.34 -2.33
CA PRO A 221 -11.98 15.38 -1.24
C PRO A 221 -12.66 14.06 -1.62
N SER A 222 -12.07 12.93 -1.22
CA SER A 222 -12.63 11.61 -1.49
C SER A 222 -13.97 11.39 -0.79
N GLU A 223 -14.83 10.56 -1.36
CA GLU A 223 -16.15 10.26 -0.79
C GLU A 223 -16.07 9.73 0.65
N ARG A 224 -15.09 8.87 0.95
CA ARG A 224 -14.91 8.35 2.31
C ARG A 224 -14.52 9.42 3.31
N THR A 225 -13.82 10.47 2.86
CA THR A 225 -13.49 11.62 3.69
C THR A 225 -14.73 12.48 3.95
N LEU A 226 -15.56 12.68 2.93
CA LEU A 226 -16.80 13.46 3.04
C LEU A 226 -17.84 12.82 3.97
N ARG A 227 -17.77 11.50 4.19
CA ARG A 227 -18.62 10.78 5.16
C ARG A 227 -18.21 10.95 6.61
N LEU A 228 -17.06 11.56 6.90
CA LEU A 228 -16.63 11.79 8.29
C LEU A 228 -17.55 12.80 8.98
N THR A 229 -17.97 12.47 10.20
CA THR A 229 -18.76 13.34 11.06
C THR A 229 -17.90 14.52 11.53
N PRO A 230 -18.30 15.78 11.23
CA PRO A 230 -17.55 16.96 11.65
C PRO A 230 -17.42 17.06 13.16
N SER A 231 -16.27 17.57 13.62
CA SER A 231 -16.02 17.87 15.03
C SER A 231 -14.89 18.91 15.15
N ALA A 232 -14.58 19.36 16.36
CA ALA A 232 -13.42 20.23 16.59
C ALA A 232 -12.10 19.60 16.09
N LYS A 233 -11.99 18.26 16.09
CA LYS A 233 -10.82 17.50 15.60
C LYS A 233 -10.92 17.17 14.11
N VAL A 234 -12.12 17.19 13.54
CA VAL A 234 -12.44 16.90 12.13
C VAL A 234 -13.06 18.15 11.51
N ASN A 235 -12.20 19.13 11.22
CA ASN A 235 -12.61 20.40 10.65
C ASN A 235 -12.62 20.37 9.11
N ARG A 236 -13.34 21.32 8.49
CA ARG A 236 -13.51 21.39 7.03
C ARG A 236 -12.18 21.44 6.28
N ARG A 237 -11.19 22.14 6.83
CA ARG A 237 -9.86 22.27 6.23
C ARG A 237 -9.13 20.95 6.16
N SER A 238 -9.07 20.21 7.28
CA SER A 238 -8.45 18.88 7.29
C SER A 238 -9.18 17.92 6.33
N LEU A 239 -10.51 18.01 6.21
CA LEU A 239 -11.25 17.21 5.24
C LEU A 239 -10.83 17.50 3.79
N MET A 240 -10.63 18.78 3.44
CA MET A 240 -10.17 19.15 2.10
C MET A 240 -8.77 18.63 1.81
N ILE A 241 -7.84 18.83 2.74
CA ILE A 241 -6.43 18.47 2.55
C ILE A 241 -6.24 16.97 2.50
N PHE A 242 -6.70 16.25 3.52
CA PHE A 242 -6.54 14.80 3.59
C PHE A 242 -7.40 14.11 2.55
N GLY A 243 -8.62 14.61 2.30
CA GLY A 243 -9.49 14.05 1.28
C GLY A 243 -8.93 14.19 -0.13
N SER A 244 -8.32 15.33 -0.46
CA SER A 244 -7.71 15.52 -1.78
C SER A 244 -6.48 14.63 -1.95
N GLY A 245 -5.62 14.52 -0.92
CA GLY A 245 -4.52 13.56 -0.92
C GLY A 245 -5.01 12.12 -1.09
N ASP A 246 -6.13 11.79 -0.47
CA ASP A 246 -6.78 10.49 -0.58
C ASP A 246 -7.29 10.17 -1.98
N SER A 247 -7.97 11.11 -2.64
CA SER A 247 -8.42 10.99 -4.03
C SER A 247 -7.25 10.80 -5.00
N LEU A 248 -6.14 11.49 -4.75
CA LEU A 248 -4.91 11.41 -5.56
C LEU A 248 -4.12 10.11 -5.34
N ARG A 249 -4.51 9.30 -4.34
CA ARG A 249 -3.74 8.16 -3.84
C ARG A 249 -2.32 8.57 -3.43
N ALA A 250 -2.20 9.73 -2.80
CA ALA A 250 -0.95 10.33 -2.36
C ALA A 250 -0.81 10.25 -0.84
N ILE A 251 0.37 9.85 -0.35
CA ILE A 251 0.63 9.82 1.09
C ILE A 251 0.60 11.25 1.61
N THR A 252 -0.26 11.55 2.58
CA THR A 252 -0.32 12.90 3.15
C THR A 252 0.76 13.08 4.21
N MET A 253 1.71 13.97 3.98
CA MET A 253 2.65 14.43 5.01
C MET A 253 1.97 15.42 5.93
N THR A 254 2.11 15.27 7.25
CA THR A 254 1.43 16.14 8.22
C THR A 254 2.05 16.05 9.62
N ALA A 255 1.88 17.10 10.43
CA ALA A 255 2.04 17.07 11.88
C ALA A 255 0.68 17.01 12.63
N ASN A 256 -0.45 16.98 11.93
CA ASN A 256 -1.80 16.97 12.50
C ASN A 256 -2.26 15.56 12.90
N ASN A 257 -1.59 14.98 13.89
CA ASN A 257 -1.93 13.65 14.42
C ASN A 257 -3.35 13.59 15.01
N ARG A 258 -3.89 14.73 15.48
CA ARG A 258 -5.25 14.81 16.04
C ARG A 258 -6.32 14.48 15.00
N PHE A 259 -6.20 15.01 13.78
CA PHE A 259 -7.13 14.68 12.70
C PHE A 259 -7.02 13.21 12.28
N VAL A 260 -5.79 12.72 12.08
CA VAL A 260 -5.53 11.33 11.65
C VAL A 260 -6.20 10.33 12.60
N ARG A 261 -6.00 10.52 13.91
CA ARG A 261 -6.62 9.65 14.94
C ARG A 261 -8.15 9.79 14.96
N ALA A 262 -8.67 11.01 14.83
CA ALA A 262 -10.12 11.24 14.85
C ALA A 262 -10.81 10.58 13.64
N ALA A 263 -10.22 10.64 12.45
CA ALA A 263 -10.73 9.95 11.26
C ALA A 263 -10.64 8.42 11.40
N ALA A 264 -9.54 7.90 11.93
CA ALA A 264 -9.37 6.46 12.16
C ALA A 264 -10.42 5.91 13.13
N ASN A 265 -10.78 6.67 14.18
CA ASN A 265 -11.84 6.30 15.11
C ASN A 265 -13.24 6.27 14.47
N GLN A 266 -13.41 6.91 13.31
CA GLN A 266 -14.64 6.87 12.51
C GLN A 266 -14.55 5.83 11.35
N GLY A 267 -13.52 4.98 11.35
CA GLY A 267 -13.34 3.91 10.36
C GLY A 267 -12.60 4.33 9.09
N VAL A 268 -12.09 5.57 9.00
CA VAL A 268 -11.33 6.03 7.82
C VAL A 268 -9.85 6.14 8.16
N ARG A 269 -9.05 5.23 7.59
CA ARG A 269 -7.58 5.24 7.70
C ARG A 269 -6.96 5.85 6.45
N PHE A 270 -6.28 6.98 6.64
CA PHE A 270 -5.47 7.63 5.61
C PHE A 270 -4.04 7.09 5.62
N SER A 271 -3.41 7.04 4.44
CA SER A 271 -1.98 6.79 4.37
C SER A 271 -1.25 8.10 4.62
N VAL A 272 -0.52 8.18 5.74
CA VAL A 272 0.11 9.41 6.19
C VAL A 272 1.57 9.20 6.55
N PHE A 273 2.35 10.27 6.38
CA PHE A 273 3.69 10.39 6.96
C PHE A 273 3.64 11.46 8.04
N ILE A 274 3.76 11.03 9.30
CA ILE A 274 3.65 11.93 10.46
C ILE A 274 5.04 12.43 10.84
N HIS A 275 5.21 13.75 10.90
CA HIS A 275 6.44 14.39 11.34
C HIS A 275 6.20 15.31 12.55
N GLN A 276 7.27 15.67 13.25
CA GLN A 276 7.21 16.68 14.32
C GLN A 276 7.08 18.09 13.72
N PRO A 277 6.26 18.98 14.31
CA PRO A 277 6.05 20.32 13.78
C PRO A 277 7.22 21.26 14.11
N ARG A 278 7.50 22.20 13.20
CA ARG A 278 8.30 23.41 13.47
C ARG A 278 7.53 24.64 13.00
N ALA A 279 7.31 25.59 13.89
CA ALA A 279 6.62 26.84 13.57
C ALA A 279 7.54 27.82 12.83
N LEU A 280 6.95 28.79 12.14
CA LEU A 280 7.68 29.94 11.63
C LEU A 280 8.17 30.78 12.80
N THR A 281 9.46 31.12 12.81
CA THR A 281 10.10 31.80 13.95
C THR A 281 10.88 33.04 13.55
N GLU A 282 11.24 33.22 12.29
CA GLU A 282 12.16 34.28 11.85
C GLU A 282 11.66 35.68 12.27
N GLY A 283 10.38 35.97 12.08
CA GLY A 283 9.76 37.24 12.49
C GLY A 283 9.77 37.51 14.00
N LYS A 284 10.11 36.52 14.83
CA LYS A 284 10.18 36.61 16.29
C LYS A 284 11.60 36.55 16.85
N GLU A 285 12.60 36.23 16.02
CA GLU A 285 14.00 36.09 16.45
C GLU A 285 14.56 37.38 17.07
N TRP A 286 14.11 38.56 16.62
CA TRP A 286 14.57 39.84 17.16
C TRP A 286 14.23 40.06 18.66
N ARG A 287 13.22 39.36 19.18
CA ARG A 287 12.85 39.38 20.62
C ARG A 287 13.38 38.16 21.39
N ALA A 288 14.05 37.25 20.71
CA ALA A 288 14.54 36.01 21.29
C ALA A 288 15.95 36.20 21.87
N THR A 289 16.30 35.36 22.83
CA THR A 289 17.63 35.36 23.46
C THR A 289 18.47 34.23 22.87
N PRO A 290 19.66 34.51 22.30
CA PRO A 290 20.57 33.46 21.84
C PRO A 290 20.98 32.52 22.98
N ILE A 291 21.25 31.25 22.65
CA ILE A 291 21.76 30.22 23.57
C ILE A 291 23.19 29.86 23.18
#